data_AF-A0A1D2SE09-F1
#
_entry.id   AF-A0A1D2SE09-F1
#
_cell.length_a   1.000
_cell.length_b   1.000
_cell.length_c   1.000
_cell.angle_alpha   90.00
_cell.angle_beta   90.00
_cell.angle_gamma   90.00
#
_symmetry.space_group_name_H-M   'P 1'
#
loop_
_entity.id
_entity.type
_entity.pdbx_description
1 polymer ?
#
loop_
_entity_poly.entity_id
_entity_poly.type
_entity_poly.pdbx_seq_one_letter_code
_entity_poly.pdbx_strand_id
1 'polypeptide(L)'
;LPDRETAEEVAHTLVGERLAACVNILGTCTSVYRWQGEVEEAEEVTVLVKTTRLRHAACRQRLDALHPYEVPEIVTIAPEAVWPAYAQWAAGETRDASAGIRDASTRVRDAQAGMRDAEAGAREGSGEGAEG
;
A
#
# COMPACT_ATOMS: atom_id res chain seq x y z
N LEU A 1 15.98 -13.28 2.09
CA LEU A 1 16.02 -12.79 3.49
C LEU A 1 16.97 -13.68 4.27
N PRO A 2 17.80 -13.14 5.16
CA PRO A 2 18.93 -13.89 5.73
C PRO A 2 18.49 -15.05 6.64
N ASP A 3 17.32 -14.96 7.27
CA ASP A 3 16.84 -15.96 8.21
C ASP A 3 15.32 -15.91 8.36
N ARG A 4 14.79 -16.89 9.11
CA ARG A 4 13.36 -17.05 9.37
C ARG A 4 12.79 -15.92 10.24
N GLU A 5 13.54 -15.45 11.23
CA GLU A 5 13.09 -14.39 12.13
C GLU A 5 12.83 -13.10 11.36
N THR A 6 13.80 -12.68 10.54
CA THR A 6 13.66 -11.52 9.65
C THR A 6 12.49 -11.70 8.67
N ALA A 7 12.30 -12.91 8.13
CA ALA A 7 11.16 -13.20 7.25
C ALA A 7 9.80 -13.06 7.93
N GLU A 8 9.70 -13.48 9.20
CA GLU A 8 8.49 -13.35 10.01
C GLU A 8 8.21 -11.89 10.34
N GLU A 9 9.22 -11.13 10.76
CA GLU A 9 9.09 -9.69 11.05
C GLU A 9 8.63 -8.89 9.83
N VAL A 10 9.25 -9.13 8.66
CA VAL A 10 8.85 -8.51 7.39
C VAL A 10 7.41 -8.89 7.04
N ALA A 11 7.05 -10.17 7.15
CA ALA A 11 5.70 -10.64 6.83
C ALA A 11 4.64 -9.97 7.73
N HIS A 12 4.88 -9.96 9.04
CA HIS A 12 3.98 -9.34 10.02
C HIS A 12 3.86 -7.83 9.79
N THR A 13 4.96 -7.15 9.49
CA THR A 13 4.95 -5.70 9.24
C THR A 13 4.17 -5.36 7.97
N LEU A 14 4.44 -6.03 6.86
CA LEU A 14 3.76 -5.74 5.59
C LEU A 14 2.25 -6.00 5.65
N VAL A 15 1.83 -7.05 6.34
CA VAL A 15 0.39 -7.35 6.55
C VAL A 15 -0.22 -6.37 7.56
N GLY A 16 0.44 -6.12 8.70
CA GLY A 16 -0.03 -5.22 9.74
C GLY A 16 -0.21 -3.77 9.26
N GLU A 17 0.71 -3.29 8.42
CA GLU A 17 0.66 -1.97 7.78
C GLU A 17 -0.26 -1.92 6.55
N ARG A 18 -0.99 -3.00 6.24
CA ARG A 18 -1.91 -3.09 5.08
C ARG A 18 -1.23 -2.80 3.74
N LEU A 19 0.02 -3.21 3.62
CA LEU A 19 0.83 -3.13 2.40
C LEU A 19 0.73 -4.42 1.59
N ALA A 20 0.54 -5.55 2.26
CA ALA A 20 0.28 -6.85 1.64
C ALA A 20 -0.98 -7.48 2.24
N ALA A 21 -1.73 -8.22 1.42
CA ALA A 21 -2.89 -8.97 1.89
C ALA A 21 -2.45 -10.27 2.59
N CYS A 22 -1.40 -10.90 2.07
CA CYS A 22 -0.85 -12.14 2.59
C CYS A 22 0.63 -12.26 2.21
N VAL A 23 1.42 -12.86 3.10
CA VAL A 23 2.79 -13.29 2.82
C VAL A 23 2.87 -14.80 3.07
N ASN A 24 3.52 -15.55 2.18
CA ASN A 24 3.91 -16.93 2.49
C ASN A 24 5.41 -16.93 2.72
N ILE A 25 5.81 -17.46 3.88
CA ILE A 25 7.21 -17.71 4.20
C ILE A 25 7.48 -19.14 3.77
N LEU A 26 8.36 -19.31 2.78
CA LEU A 26 8.66 -20.62 2.22
C LEU A 26 9.71 -21.34 3.09
N GLY A 27 10.17 -22.49 2.60
CA GLY A 27 11.30 -23.19 3.19
C GLY A 27 12.60 -22.42 2.98
N THR A 28 13.62 -22.83 3.74
CA THR A 28 14.99 -22.36 3.55
C THR A 28 15.49 -22.77 2.15
N CYS A 29 16.27 -21.90 1.53
CA CYS A 29 16.90 -22.12 0.23
C CYS A 29 18.39 -21.77 0.28
N THR A 30 19.15 -22.31 -0.68
CA THR A 30 20.52 -21.88 -0.96
C THR A 30 20.51 -20.95 -2.15
N SER A 31 20.87 -19.69 -1.93
CA SER A 31 21.09 -18.70 -2.98
C SER A 31 22.53 -18.80 -3.46
N VAL A 32 22.73 -19.00 -4.77
CA VAL A 32 24.05 -19.07 -5.41
C VAL A 32 24.20 -17.89 -6.36
N TYR A 33 25.21 -17.06 -6.16
CA TYR A 33 25.40 -15.82 -6.92
C TYR A 33 26.89 -15.48 -7.08
N ARG A 34 27.21 -14.46 -7.88
CA ARG A 34 28.59 -13.98 -8.03
C ARG A 34 28.79 -12.68 -7.26
N TRP A 35 29.82 -12.62 -6.43
CA TRP A 35 30.21 -11.42 -5.70
C TRP A 35 31.73 -11.28 -5.71
N GLN A 36 32.21 -10.06 -6.01
CA GLN A 36 33.65 -9.76 -6.10
C GLN A 36 34.49 -10.74 -6.95
N GLY A 37 33.87 -11.30 -7.99
CA GLY A 37 34.53 -12.24 -8.91
C GLY A 37 34.36 -13.71 -8.56
N GLU A 38 33.95 -14.03 -7.33
CA GLU A 38 33.79 -15.40 -6.84
C GLU A 38 32.32 -15.84 -6.83
N VAL A 39 32.10 -17.16 -6.89
CA VAL A 39 30.76 -17.73 -6.69
C VAL A 39 30.56 -17.92 -5.19
N GLU A 40 29.53 -17.28 -4.67
CA GLU A 40 29.12 -17.31 -3.27
C GLU A 40 27.84 -18.13 -3.11
N GLU A 41 27.68 -18.70 -1.92
CA GLU A 41 26.45 -19.38 -1.49
C GLU A 41 25.98 -18.78 -0.17
N ALA A 42 24.67 -18.55 -0.04
CA ALA A 42 24.05 -18.11 1.20
C ALA A 42 22.80 -18.94 1.50
N GLU A 43 22.60 -19.29 2.76
CA GLU A 43 21.32 -19.81 3.23
C GLU A 43 20.35 -18.64 3.43
N GLU A 44 19.15 -18.76 2.88
CA GLU A 44 18.14 -17.71 2.90
C GLU A 44 16.72 -18.27 3.07
N VAL A 45 15.78 -17.37 3.36
CA VAL A 45 14.35 -17.64 3.35
C VAL A 45 13.68 -16.82 2.24
N THR A 46 13.00 -17.51 1.34
CA THR A 46 12.18 -16.87 0.30
C THR A 46 10.79 -16.53 0.82
N VAL A 47 10.28 -15.35 0.50
CA VAL A 47 8.91 -14.92 0.84
C VAL A 47 8.11 -14.58 -0.42
N LEU A 48 6.84 -15.00 -0.45
CA LEU A 48 5.90 -14.64 -1.51
C LEU A 48 4.85 -13.66 -0.97
N VAL A 49 5.02 -12.39 -1.33
CA VAL A 49 4.15 -11.28 -0.94
C VAL A 49 3.03 -11.09 -1.96
N LYS A 50 1.78 -11.12 -1.51
CA LYS A 50 0.60 -10.84 -2.35
C LYS A 50 0.07 -9.45 -1.99
N THR A 51 0.15 -8.54 -2.95
CA THR A 51 -0.36 -7.16 -2.82
C THR A 51 -1.10 -6.74 -4.09
N THR A 52 -1.78 -5.60 -4.03
CA THR A 52 -2.47 -5.01 -5.17
C THR A 52 -1.54 -4.07 -5.95
N ARG A 53 -1.86 -3.81 -7.23
CA ARG A 53 -1.11 -2.85 -8.05
C ARG A 53 -1.05 -1.45 -7.41
N LEU A 54 -2.11 -1.02 -6.75
CA LEU A 54 -2.18 0.27 -6.06
C LEU A 54 -1.24 0.35 -4.85
N ARG A 55 -0.95 -0.77 -4.18
CA ARG A 55 -0.08 -0.82 -2.99
C ARG A 55 1.33 -1.32 -3.28
N HIS A 56 1.59 -1.81 -4.49
CA HIS A 56 2.88 -2.35 -4.92
C HIS A 56 4.05 -1.41 -4.61
N ALA A 57 3.99 -0.14 -5.02
CA ALA A 57 5.09 0.79 -4.81
C ALA A 57 5.43 1.01 -3.32
N ALA A 58 4.39 1.20 -2.49
CA ALA A 58 4.55 1.36 -1.05
C ALA A 58 5.05 0.06 -0.39
N CYS A 59 4.53 -1.09 -0.81
CA CYS A 59 4.95 -2.39 -0.31
C CYS A 59 6.42 -2.67 -0.64
N ARG A 60 6.85 -2.41 -1.87
CA ARG A 60 8.25 -2.52 -2.30
C ARG A 60 9.16 -1.61 -1.48
N GLN A 61 8.79 -0.33 -1.33
CA GLN A 61 9.58 0.63 -0.56
C GLN A 61 9.72 0.21 0.91
N ARG A 62 8.64 -0.33 1.50
CA ARG A 62 8.70 -0.80 2.88
C ARG A 62 9.55 -2.06 3.01
N LEU A 63 9.41 -3.00 2.08
CA LEU A 63 10.23 -4.21 2.05
C LEU A 63 11.72 -3.86 1.95
N ASP A 64 12.08 -2.94 1.05
CA ASP A 64 13.44 -2.40 0.89
C ASP A 64 13.96 -1.79 2.21
N ALA A 65 13.17 -0.94 2.85
CA ALA A 65 13.54 -0.30 4.12
C ALA A 65 13.65 -1.26 5.31
N LEU A 66 13.02 -2.43 5.25
CA LEU A 66 13.13 -3.47 6.29
C LEU A 66 14.24 -4.48 5.99
N HIS A 67 14.76 -4.50 4.76
CA HIS A 67 15.67 -5.55 4.34
C HIS A 67 17.09 -5.26 4.85
N PRO A 68 17.80 -6.26 5.42
CA PRO A 68 19.15 -6.05 5.96
C PRO A 68 20.23 -5.90 4.89
N TYR A 69 19.97 -6.39 3.67
CA TYR A 69 20.89 -6.23 2.54
C TYR A 69 20.73 -4.87 1.87
N GLU A 70 21.84 -4.30 1.42
CA GLU A 70 21.89 -3.03 0.69
C GLU A 70 21.09 -3.08 -0.62
N VAL A 71 21.15 -4.22 -1.33
CA VAL A 71 20.40 -4.45 -2.56
C VAL A 71 19.62 -5.76 -2.42
N PRO A 72 18.36 -5.71 -1.96
CA PRO A 72 17.53 -6.91 -1.82
C PRO A 72 17.03 -7.43 -3.17
N GLU A 73 16.85 -8.75 -3.28
CA GLU A 73 16.08 -9.32 -4.38
C GLU A 73 14.59 -9.01 -4.19
N ILE A 74 14.04 -8.15 -5.06
CA ILE A 74 12.60 -7.89 -5.11
C ILE A 74 12.12 -7.96 -6.55
N VAL A 75 11.57 -9.12 -6.92
CA VAL A 75 10.99 -9.37 -8.25
C VAL A 75 9.47 -9.40 -8.16
N THR A 76 8.79 -8.77 -9.12
CA THR A 76 7.33 -8.76 -9.21
C THR A 76 6.85 -9.57 -10.40
N ILE A 77 5.98 -10.55 -10.14
CA ILE A 77 5.33 -11.36 -11.17
C ILE A 77 3.84 -11.03 -11.16
N ALA A 78 3.31 -10.52 -12.27
CA ALA A 78 1.90 -10.22 -12.41
C ALA A 78 1.15 -11.47 -12.92
N PRO A 79 0.12 -11.96 -12.21
CA PRO A 79 -0.70 -13.06 -12.70
C PRO A 79 -1.57 -12.62 -13.88
N GLU A 80 -1.80 -13.52 -14.84
CA GLU A 80 -2.75 -13.29 -15.94
C GLU A 80 -4.19 -13.18 -15.42
N ALA A 81 -4.55 -14.03 -14.45
CA ALA A 81 -5.85 -14.04 -13.83
C ALA A 81 -5.75 -14.31 -12.32
N VAL A 82 -6.68 -13.73 -11.56
CA VAL A 82 -6.89 -14.00 -10.13
C VAL A 82 -8.37 -14.21 -9.90
N TRP A 83 -8.74 -15.16 -9.05
CA TRP A 83 -10.14 -15.39 -8.71
C TRP A 83 -10.77 -14.10 -8.12
N PRO A 84 -11.91 -13.60 -8.66
CA PRO A 84 -12.44 -12.29 -8.29
C PRO A 84 -12.68 -12.10 -6.79
N ALA A 85 -13.16 -13.12 -6.08
CA ALA A 85 -13.40 -13.03 -4.64
C ALA A 85 -12.08 -12.84 -3.85
N TYR A 86 -11.00 -13.52 -4.25
CA TYR A 86 -9.69 -13.35 -3.64
C TYR A 86 -9.11 -11.96 -3.94
N ALA A 87 -9.24 -11.47 -5.17
CA ALA A 87 -8.81 -10.14 -5.55
C ALA A 87 -9.54 -9.05 -4.75
N GLN A 88 -10.85 -9.21 -4.54
CA GLN A 88 -11.65 -8.30 -3.73
C GLN A 88 -11.22 -8.30 -2.26
N TRP A 89 -11.01 -9.48 -1.68
CA TRP A 89 -10.46 -9.59 -0.32
C TRP A 89 -9.10 -8.91 -0.21
N ALA A 90 -8.18 -9.19 -1.15
CA ALA A 90 -6.84 -8.60 -1.13
C ALA A 90 -6.88 -7.08 -1.26
N ALA A 91 -7.79 -6.53 -2.07
CA ALA A 91 -8.02 -5.09 -2.15
C ALA A 91 -8.59 -4.50 -0.86
N GLY A 92 -9.48 -5.21 -0.17
CA GLY A 92 -10.01 -4.81 1.13
C GLY A 92 -8.94 -4.76 2.22
N GLU A 93 -8.02 -5.73 2.23
CA GLU A 93 -6.95 -5.79 3.22
C GLU A 93 -5.78 -4.85 2.93
N THR A 94 -5.59 -4.45 1.66
CA THR A 94 -4.51 -3.55 1.24
C THR A 94 -5.04 -2.15 0.95
N ARG A 95 -5.03 -1.28 1.98
CA ARG A 95 -5.56 0.08 1.91
C ARG A 95 -4.58 1.10 2.46
N ASP A 96 -4.55 2.27 1.83
CA ASP A 96 -3.86 3.43 2.37
C ASP A 96 -4.70 4.04 3.50
N ALA A 97 -4.23 3.92 4.74
CA ALA A 97 -4.90 4.51 5.90
C ALA A 97 -5.07 6.03 5.76
N SER A 98 -4.16 6.70 5.05
CA SER A 98 -4.21 8.15 4.83
C SER A 98 -5.20 8.56 3.74
N ALA A 99 -5.62 7.64 2.85
CA ALA A 99 -6.63 7.92 1.83
C ALA A 99 -8.01 8.17 2.44
N GLY A 100 -8.37 7.44 3.51
CA GLY A 100 -9.62 7.66 4.24
C GLY A 100 -9.70 9.04 4.88
N ILE A 101 -8.57 9.54 5.41
CA ILE A 101 -8.47 10.88 5.98
C ILE A 101 -8.59 11.94 4.89
N ARG A 102 -7.89 11.79 3.76
CA ARG A 102 -7.96 12.74 2.63
C ARG A 102 -9.36 12.85 2.03
N ASP A 103 -10.05 11.73 1.87
CA ASP A 103 -11.42 11.70 1.36
C ASP A 103 -12.39 12.41 2.32
N ALA A 104 -12.29 12.12 3.63
CA ALA A 104 -13.06 12.83 4.65
C ALA A 104 -12.77 14.36 4.65
N SER A 105 -11.50 14.76 4.58
CA SER A 105 -11.10 16.17 4.50
C SER A 105 -11.56 16.86 3.22
N THR A 106 -11.74 16.13 2.12
CA THR A 106 -12.25 16.69 0.86
C THR A 106 -13.76 16.90 0.96
N ARG A 107 -14.50 15.89 1.44
CA ARG A 107 -15.95 16.00 1.69
C ARG A 107 -16.31 17.15 2.64
N VAL A 108 -15.53 17.38 3.69
CA VAL A 108 -15.73 18.53 4.60
C VAL A 108 -15.54 19.88 3.87
N ARG A 109 -14.50 19.99 3.02
CA ARG A 109 -14.24 21.22 2.26
C ARG A 109 -15.36 21.52 1.26
N ASP A 110 -15.85 20.50 0.56
CA ASP A 110 -16.93 20.63 -0.42
C ASP A 110 -18.25 21.03 0.26
N ALA A 111 -18.56 20.43 1.41
CA ALA A 111 -19.74 20.80 2.20
C ALA A 111 -19.67 22.26 2.71
N GLN A 112 -18.49 22.71 3.14
CA GLN A 112 -18.28 24.10 3.57
C GLN A 112 -18.37 25.09 2.41
N ALA A 113 -17.93 24.72 1.20
CA ALA A 113 -18.09 25.55 0.01
C ALA A 113 -19.57 25.70 -0.36
N GLY A 114 -20.31 24.59 -0.42
CA GLY A 114 -21.75 24.63 -0.71
C GLY A 114 -22.56 25.44 0.28
N MET A 115 -22.18 25.44 1.57
CA MET A 115 -22.86 26.26 2.59
C MET A 115 -22.57 27.76 2.42
N ARG A 116 -21.34 28.13 2.04
CA ARG A 116 -21.01 29.54 1.72
C ARG A 116 -21.76 30.03 0.48
N ASP A 117 -21.86 29.19 -0.54
CA ASP A 117 -22.58 29.53 -1.77
C ASP A 117 -24.09 29.71 -1.50
N ALA A 118 -24.67 28.86 -0.64
CA ALA A 118 -26.06 29.00 -0.20
C ALA A 118 -26.31 30.27 0.63
N GLU A 119 -25.37 30.62 1.54
CA GLU A 119 -25.45 31.88 2.31
C GLU A 119 -25.30 33.13 1.43
N ALA A 120 -24.45 33.08 0.40
CA ALA A 120 -24.30 34.17 -0.57
C ALA A 120 -25.59 34.38 -1.37
N GLY A 121 -26.18 33.31 -1.91
CA GLY A 121 -27.44 33.38 -2.66
C GLY A 121 -28.63 33.88 -1.81
N ALA A 122 -28.68 33.54 -0.51
CA ALA A 122 -29.72 34.04 0.39
C ALA A 122 -29.64 35.55 0.65
N ARG A 123 -28.43 36.14 0.61
CA ARG A 123 -28.23 37.60 0.76
C ARG A 123 -28.58 38.37 -0.52
N GLU A 124 -28.41 37.77 -1.68
CA GLU A 124 -28.79 38.38 -2.95
C GLU A 124 -30.32 38.35 -3.16
N GLY A 125 -31.00 37.28 -2.74
CA GLY A 125 -32.47 37.17 -2.84
C GLY A 125 -33.27 38.05 -1.87
N SER A 126 -32.61 38.73 -0.92
CA SER A 126 -33.27 39.61 0.07
C SER A 126 -33.16 41.11 -0.25
N GLY A 127 -32.54 41.47 -1.38
CA GLY A 127 -32.38 42.87 -1.84
C GLY A 127 -33.48 43.41 -2.77
N GLU A 128 -34.37 42.56 -3.30
CA GLU A 128 -35.41 42.95 -4.26
C GLU A 128 -36.75 43.18 -3.54
N GLY A 129 -36.92 44.34 -2.89
CA GLY A 129 -38.18 44.64 -2.19
C GLY A 129 -38.31 46.02 -1.55
N ALA A 130 -37.54 47.02 -1.99
CA ALA A 130 -37.58 48.35 -1.38
C ALA A 130 -37.48 49.50 -2.40
N GLU A 131 -38.32 49.50 -3.44
CA GLU A 131 -38.71 50.74 -4.13
C GLU A 131 -40.19 50.66 -4.51
N GLY A 132 -41.02 51.44 -3.83
CA GLY A 132 -42.47 51.57 -4.03
C GLY A 132 -43.02 52.72 -3.20
#